data_AF-A0AAU9CWH8-F1
#
_entry.id   AF-A0AAU9CWH8-F1
#
_cell.length_a   1.000
_cell.length_b   1.000
_cell.length_c   1.000
_cell.angle_alpha   90.00
_cell.angle_beta   90.00
_cell.angle_gamma   90.00
#
_symmetry.space_group_name_H-M   'P 1'
#
loop_
_entity.id
_entity.type
_entity.pdbx_description
1 polymer ?
#
loop_
_entity_poly.entity_id
_entity_poly.type
_entity_poly.pdbx_seq_one_letter_code
_entity_poly.pdbx_strand_id
1 'polypeptide(L)' 'MNKDLKLEALIEACGYGLLEPAKRLIDDGVNVNGYQDNLSPLIASVYGQNIALVELLVKSGAIINQGEL' A
#
# COMPACT_ATOMS: atom_id res chain seq x y z
N MET A 1 -3.39 -18.46 1.02
CA MET A 1 -2.87 -17.49 0.04
C MET A 1 -1.53 -17.00 0.58
N ASN A 2 -0.47 -17.04 -0.22
CA ASN A 2 0.89 -16.66 0.20
C ASN A 2 0.90 -15.15 0.58
N LYS A 3 1.63 -14.78 1.65
CA LYS A 3 1.72 -13.37 2.12
C LYS A 3 2.23 -12.44 1.02
N ASP A 4 3.12 -12.94 0.17
CA ASP A 4 3.77 -12.16 -0.90
C ASP A 4 2.75 -11.72 -1.97
N LEU A 5 1.80 -12.57 -2.35
CA LEU A 5 0.78 -12.25 -3.36
C LEU A 5 -0.20 -11.17 -2.88
N LYS A 6 -0.51 -11.14 -1.57
CA LYS A 6 -1.39 -10.10 -1.01
C LYS A 6 -0.71 -8.74 -0.94
N LEU A 7 0.61 -8.71 -0.71
CA LEU A 7 1.39 -7.47 -0.72
C LEU A 7 1.48 -6.91 -2.15
N GLU A 8 1.80 -7.75 -3.13
CA GLU A 8 1.81 -7.37 -4.55
C GLU A 8 0.45 -6.77 -4.97
N ALA A 9 -0.66 -7.44 -4.64
CA ALA A 9 -2.00 -6.93 -4.91
C ALA A 9 -2.28 -5.57 -4.24
N LEU A 10 -1.75 -5.32 -3.03
CA LEU A 10 -1.88 -4.03 -2.37
C LEU A 10 -1.06 -2.95 -3.09
N ILE A 11 0.18 -3.27 -3.48
CA ILE A 11 1.05 -2.36 -4.24
C ILE A 11 0.39 -2.00 -5.57
N GLU A 12 -0.16 -2.96 -6.31
CA GLU A 12 -0.89 -2.72 -7.55
C GLU A 12 -2.14 -1.86 -7.34
N ALA A 13 -2.98 -2.19 -6.36
CA ALA A 13 -4.16 -1.40 -6.04
C ALA A 13 -3.81 0.06 -5.72
N CYS A 14 -2.71 0.28 -5.01
CA CYS A 14 -2.19 1.62 -4.74
C CYS A 14 -1.69 2.31 -6.02
N GLY A 15 -0.90 1.61 -6.83
CA GLY A 15 -0.36 2.11 -8.10
C GLY A 15 -1.44 2.50 -9.12
N TYR A 16 -2.58 1.81 -9.11
CA TYR A 16 -3.74 2.11 -9.96
C TYR A 16 -4.76 3.05 -9.31
N GLY A 17 -4.55 3.52 -8.08
CA GLY A 17 -5.45 4.46 -7.41
C GLY A 17 -6.77 3.84 -6.91
N LEU A 18 -6.80 2.52 -6.71
CA LEU A 18 -8.00 1.73 -6.36
C LEU A 18 -8.26 1.71 -4.85
N LEU A 19 -9.02 2.69 -4.35
CA LEU A 19 -9.26 2.87 -2.90
C LEU A 19 -9.93 1.67 -2.22
N GLU A 20 -11.05 1.19 -2.77
CA GLU A 20 -11.82 0.11 -2.13
C GLU A 20 -11.08 -1.25 -2.13
N PRO A 21 -10.40 -1.66 -3.22
CA PRO A 21 -9.51 -2.82 -3.18
C PRO A 21 -8.38 -2.68 -2.16
N ALA A 22 -7.70 -1.53 -2.10
CA ALA A 22 -6.65 -1.28 -1.13
C ALA A 22 -7.17 -1.40 0.31
N LYS A 23 -8.33 -0.79 0.61
CA LYS A 23 -8.99 -0.89 1.92
C LYS A 23 -9.27 -2.33 2.33
N ARG A 24 -9.86 -3.13 1.45
CA ARG A 24 -10.14 -4.56 1.72
C ARG A 24 -8.87 -5.35 2.05
N LEU A 25 -7.78 -5.10 1.32
CA LEU A 25 -6.50 -5.77 1.56
C LEU A 25 -5.88 -5.37 2.91
N ILE A 26 -5.99 -4.10 3.29
CA ILE A 26 -5.55 -3.62 4.60
C ILE A 26 -6.38 -4.26 5.72
N ASP A 27 -7.71 -4.28 5.58
CA ASP A 27 -8.63 -4.92 6.54
C ASP A 27 -8.35 -6.43 6.69
N ASP A 28 -7.85 -7.07 5.62
CA ASP A 28 -7.40 -8.46 5.58
C ASP A 28 -6.05 -8.72 6.28
N GLY A 29 -5.46 -7.69 6.90
CA GLY A 29 -4.24 -7.79 7.70
C GLY A 29 -2.94 -7.76 6.90
N VAL A 30 -2.96 -7.23 5.67
CA VAL A 30 -1.73 -7.04 4.88
C VAL A 30 -0.84 -6.00 5.55
N ASN A 31 0.46 -6.27 5.62
CA ASN A 31 1.43 -5.32 6.15
C ASN A 31 1.53 -4.11 5.21
N VAL A 32 1.00 -2.96 5.65
CA VAL A 32 1.03 -1.69 4.91
C VAL A 32 2.43 -1.16 4.65
N ASN A 33 3.42 -1.63 5.42
CA ASN A 33 4.83 -1.29 5.28
C ASN A 33 5.62 -2.33 4.47
N GLY A 34 4.94 -3.29 3.83
CA GLY A 34 5.59 -4.23 2.92
C GLY A 34 6.31 -3.50 1.79
N TYR A 35 7.36 -4.12 1.29
CA TYR A 35 8.23 -3.53 0.29
C TYR A 35 8.64 -4.61 -0.71
N GLN A 36 8.38 -4.38 -1.99
CA GLN A 36 8.71 -5.29 -3.08
C GLN A 36 8.98 -4.48 -4.35
N ASP A 37 9.94 -4.92 -5.18
CA ASP A 37 10.26 -4.29 -6.47
C ASP A 37 10.50 -2.77 -6.37
N ASN A 38 11.16 -2.38 -5.27
CA ASN A 38 11.44 -0.99 -4.89
C ASN A 38 10.20 -0.12 -4.59
N LEU A 39 9.04 -0.74 -4.35
CA LEU A 39 7.79 -0.08 -4.02
C LEU A 39 7.26 -0.52 -2.65
N SER A 40 6.88 0.45 -1.83
CA SER A 40 5.91 0.24 -0.76
C SER A 40 4.51 0.61 -1.25
N PRO A 41 3.43 0.14 -0.59
CA PRO A 41 2.08 0.61 -0.86
C PRO A 41 1.98 2.15 -0.86
N LEU A 42 2.69 2.81 0.06
CA LEU A 42 2.70 4.28 0.15
C LEU A 42 3.36 4.93 -1.07
N ILE A 43 4.53 4.45 -1.50
CA ILE A 43 5.20 4.95 -2.72
C ILE A 43 4.31 4.68 -3.94
N ALA A 44 3.73 3.48 -4.05
CA ALA A 44 2.83 3.10 -5.13
C ALA A 44 1.60 4.02 -5.22
N SER A 45 1.01 4.40 -4.08
CA SER A 45 -0.17 5.27 -4.03
C SER A 45 0.02 6.66 -4.65
N VAL A 46 1.27 7.15 -4.69
CA VAL A 46 1.61 8.41 -5.35
C VAL A 46 1.38 8.32 -6.86
N TYR A 47 1.72 7.20 -7.49
CA TYR A 47 1.46 6.99 -8.92
C TYR A 47 -0.03 6.87 -9.24
N GLY A 48 -0.82 6.33 -8.30
CA GLY A 48 -2.26 6.18 -8.42
C GLY A 48 -3.06 7.49 -8.36
N GLN A 49 -2.42 8.63 -8.03
CA GLN A 49 -3.02 9.97 -8.00
C GLN A 49 -4.34 10.08 -7.21
N ASN A 50 -4.51 9.21 -6.21
CA ASN A 50 -5.69 9.18 -5.35
C ASN A 50 -5.31 9.57 -3.92
N ILE A 51 -5.54 10.82 -3.55
CA ILE A 51 -5.15 11.36 -2.24
C ILE A 51 -5.82 10.61 -1.08
N ALA A 52 -7.06 10.12 -1.27
CA ALA A 52 -7.75 9.35 -0.24
C ALA A 52 -7.04 8.01 0.06
N LEU A 53 -6.31 7.48 -0.92
CA LEU A 53 -5.53 6.25 -0.79
C LEU A 53 -4.25 6.49 0.00
N VAL A 54 -3.57 7.63 -0.24
CA VAL A 54 -2.46 8.10 0.59
C VAL A 54 -2.91 8.28 2.04
N GLU A 55 -4.03 8.97 2.26
CA GLU A 55 -4.59 9.17 3.60
C GLU A 55 -4.95 7.85 4.29
N LEU A 56 -5.54 6.91 3.57
CA LEU A 56 -5.89 5.59 4.09
C LEU A 56 -4.64 4.85 4.60
N LEU A 57 -3.56 4.84 3.81
CA LEU A 57 -2.30 4.18 4.18
C LEU A 57 -1.65 4.84 5.39
N VAL A 58 -1.58 6.18 5.42
CA VAL A 58 -1.04 6.92 6.57
C VAL A 58 -1.85 6.64 7.84
N LYS A 59 -3.18 6.68 7.76
CA LYS A 59 -4.07 6.33 8.88
C LYS A 59 -3.90 4.88 9.33
N SER A 60 -3.47 4.00 8.44
CA SER A 60 -3.19 2.59 8.71
C SER A 60 -1.78 2.32 9.23
N GLY A 61 -0.97 3.36 9.48
CA GLY A 61 0.37 3.23 10.05
C GLY A 61 1.48 3.03 9.02
N ALA A 62 1.28 3.48 7.77
CA ALA A 62 2.34 3.50 6.77
C ALA A 62 3.49 4.43 7.18
N ILE A 63 4.73 3.95 7.05
CA ILE A 63 5.96 4.70 7.32
C ILE A 63 6.23 5.65 6.14
N ILE A 64 6.22 6.95 6.43
CA ILE A 64 6.40 7.99 5.40
C ILE A 64 7.83 8.01 4.87
N ASN A 65 8.81 7.87 5.76
CA ASN A 65 10.23 7.95 5.43
C ASN A 65 10.90 6.58 5.63
N GLN A 66 10.71 5.68 4.69
CA GLN A 66 11.23 4.30 4.80
C GLN A 66 12.75 4.19 4.55
N GLY A 67 13.43 5.30 4.25
CA GLY A 67 14.88 5.37 4.00
C GLY A 67 15.77 5.46 5.24
N GLU A 68 15.21 5.40 6.45
CA GLU A 68 15.95 5.46 7.72
C GLU A 68 16.11 4.09 8.42
N LEU A 69 16.28 3.01 7.66
CA LEU A 69 16.60 1.66 8.17
C LEU A 69 18.04 1.25 7.87
#